data_AF-A0A183E5Q8-F1
#
_entry.id   AF-A0A183E5Q8-F1
#
_cell.length_a   1.000
_cell.length_b   1.000
_cell.length_c   1.000
_cell.angle_alpha   90.00
_cell.angle_beta   90.00
_cell.angle_gamma   90.00
#
_symmetry.space_group_name_H-M   'P 1'
#
loop_
_entity.id
_entity.type
_entity.pdbx_description
1 polymer ?
#
loop_
_entity_poly.entity_id
_entity_poly.type
_entity_poly.pdbx_seq_one_letter_code
_entity_poly.pdbx_strand_id
1 'polypeptide(L)'
;MVWAVLTKDSVSFFDSQSFRCFAYITNMHYDWLCDIAWTHDGRALLVASMEGYVSVIRFSEGALGEEYVGPLVRLSPPVFEEPKKQKRGE
;
A
#
# COMPACT_ATOMS: atom_id res chain seq x y z
N MET A 1 10.60 -3.67 -0.72
CA MET A 1 9.21 -3.63 -0.21
C MET A 1 8.37 -3.06 -1.32
N VAL A 2 7.37 -3.80 -1.79
CA VAL A 2 6.39 -3.34 -2.77
C VAL A 2 5.14 -2.87 -2.04
N TRP A 3 4.55 -1.76 -2.48
CA TRP A 3 3.24 -1.32 -2.00
C TRP A 3 2.35 -0.86 -3.15
N ALA A 4 1.05 -0.88 -2.88
CA ALA A 4 0.02 -0.37 -3.76
C ALA A 4 -0.64 0.86 -3.13
N VAL A 5 -0.97 1.85 -3.94
CA VAL A 5 -1.73 3.03 -3.55
C VAL A 5 -3.06 2.97 -4.28
N LEU A 6 -4.14 2.96 -3.51
CA LEU A 6 -5.49 3.07 -4.01
C LEU A 6 -5.88 4.54 -4.16
N THR A 7 -6.44 4.88 -5.29
CA THR A 7 -7.20 6.12 -5.47
C THR A 7 -8.65 5.78 -5.78
N LYS A 8 -9.47 6.80 -6.03
CA LYS A 8 -10.87 6.68 -6.38
C LYS A 8 -11.12 5.76 -7.59
N ASP A 9 -10.23 5.72 -8.57
CA ASP A 9 -10.44 5.07 -9.87
C ASP A 9 -9.23 4.24 -10.36
N SER A 10 -8.21 4.10 -9.52
CA SER A 10 -6.97 3.47 -9.93
C SER A 10 -6.14 2.89 -8.79
N VAL A 11 -5.25 1.98 -9.17
CA VAL A 11 -4.26 1.35 -8.30
C VAL A 11 -2.86 1.59 -8.89
N SER A 12 -1.97 2.17 -8.10
CA SER A 12 -0.57 2.43 -8.48
C SER A 12 0.39 1.58 -7.67
N PHE A 13 1.45 1.05 -8.29
CA PHE A 13 2.43 0.18 -7.64
C PHE A 13 3.83 0.80 -7.59
N PHE A 14 4.46 0.65 -6.43
CA PHE A 14 5.77 1.23 -6.13
C PHE A 14 6.66 0.25 -5.39
N ASP A 15 7.97 0.39 -5.56
CA ASP A 15 8.98 -0.35 -4.82
C ASP A 15 9.89 0.63 -4.08
N SER A 16 10.32 0.25 -2.88
CA SER A 16 11.18 1.01 -1.96
C SER A 16 12.53 1.40 -2.54
N GLN A 17 12.99 0.71 -3.58
CA GLN A 17 14.30 0.93 -4.20
C GLN A 17 14.26 1.98 -5.31
N SER A 18 13.06 2.49 -5.65
CA SER A 18 12.87 3.42 -6.75
C SER A 18 11.83 4.48 -6.41
N PHE A 19 12.04 5.70 -6.89
CA PHE A 19 11.06 6.78 -6.77
C PHE A 19 10.01 6.76 -7.90
N ARG A 20 10.04 5.75 -8.77
CA ARG A 20 9.16 5.65 -9.93
C ARG A 20 8.02 4.67 -9.68
N CYS A 21 6.80 5.08 -10.01
CA CYS A 21 5.68 4.15 -10.18
C CYS A 21 6.02 3.16 -11.30
N PHE A 22 6.01 1.86 -10.99
CA PHE A 22 6.42 0.83 -11.96
C PHE A 22 5.23 0.20 -12.68
N ALA A 23 4.03 0.27 -12.10
CA ALA A 23 2.79 -0.19 -12.73
C ALA A 23 1.60 0.62 -12.25
N TYR A 24 0.60 0.77 -13.12
CA TYR A 24 -0.62 1.51 -12.84
C TYR A 24 -1.78 0.83 -13.55
N ILE A 25 -2.91 0.70 -12.86
CA ILE A 25 -4.13 0.09 -13.39
C ILE A 25 -5.29 1.04 -13.10
N THR A 26 -6.12 1.29 -14.10
CA THR A 26 -7.29 2.17 -14.03
C THR A 26 -8.46 1.55 -14.78
N ASN A 27 -9.63 2.18 -14.70
CA ASN A 27 -10.83 1.79 -15.42
C ASN A 27 -11.21 0.31 -15.18
N MET A 28 -11.03 -0.16 -13.93
CA MET A 28 -11.34 -1.53 -13.53
C MET A 28 -12.83 -1.72 -13.20
N HIS A 29 -13.48 -0.66 -12.72
CA HIS A 29 -14.83 -0.66 -12.18
C HIS A 29 -15.57 0.59 -12.64
N TYR A 30 -16.91 0.53 -12.67
CA TYR A 30 -17.75 1.67 -13.08
C TYR A 30 -17.91 2.72 -11.99
N ASP A 31 -17.77 2.30 -10.73
CA ASP A 31 -17.87 3.16 -9.54
C ASP A 31 -16.56 3.11 -8.72
N TRP A 32 -16.49 3.89 -7.65
CA TRP A 32 -15.26 4.16 -6.92
C TRP A 32 -14.69 2.90 -6.29
N LEU A 33 -13.37 2.79 -6.36
CA LEU A 33 -12.64 1.80 -5.59
C LEU A 33 -12.64 2.22 -4.12
N CYS A 34 -12.88 1.27 -3.22
CA CYS A 34 -13.10 1.55 -1.81
C CYS A 34 -12.09 0.88 -0.88
N ASP A 35 -11.49 -0.24 -1.29
CA ASP A 35 -10.47 -0.93 -0.48
C ASP A 35 -9.55 -1.80 -1.34
N ILE A 36 -8.35 -2.09 -0.81
CA ILE A 36 -7.41 -3.05 -1.40
C ILE A 36 -6.74 -3.91 -0.33
N ALA A 37 -6.49 -5.18 -0.65
CA ALA A 37 -5.78 -6.10 0.24
C ALA A 37 -4.85 -7.03 -0.54
N TRP A 38 -3.59 -7.12 -0.11
CA TRP A 38 -2.64 -8.10 -0.64
C TRP A 38 -2.93 -9.49 -0.07
N THR A 39 -2.75 -10.52 -0.89
CA THR A 39 -2.62 -11.89 -0.37
C THR A 39 -1.34 -12.02 0.44
N HIS A 40 -1.33 -12.97 1.38
CA HIS A 40 -0.19 -13.17 2.29
C HIS A 40 1.12 -13.48 1.55
N ASP A 41 1.04 -14.18 0.42
CA ASP A 41 2.17 -14.55 -0.43
C ASP A 41 2.60 -13.44 -1.40
N GLY A 42 1.92 -12.28 -1.40
CA GLY A 42 2.20 -11.16 -2.31
C GLY A 42 1.94 -11.44 -3.80
N ARG A 43 1.32 -12.57 -4.15
CA ARG A 43 1.09 -12.97 -5.56
C ARG A 43 -0.17 -12.35 -6.15
N ALA A 44 -1.07 -11.84 -5.33
CA ALA A 44 -2.28 -11.17 -5.77
C ALA A 44 -2.65 -9.97 -4.89
N LEU A 45 -3.33 -9.02 -5.52
CA LEU A 45 -3.99 -7.89 -4.86
C LEU A 45 -5.48 -7.95 -5.16
N LEU A 46 -6.29 -7.95 -4.12
CA LEU A 46 -7.74 -7.81 -4.21
C LEU A 46 -8.11 -6.32 -4.18
N VAL A 47 -9.05 -5.92 -5.03
CA VAL A 47 -9.53 -4.54 -5.16
C VAL A 47 -11.05 -4.53 -5.06
N ALA A 48 -11.59 -3.86 -4.05
CA ALA A 48 -13.02 -3.74 -3.84
C ALA A 48 -13.56 -2.42 -4.43
N SER A 49 -14.80 -2.48 -4.92
CA SER A 49 -15.53 -1.31 -5.44
C SER A 49 -16.88 -1.13 -4.76
N MET A 50 -17.40 0.10 -4.77
CA MET A 50 -18.72 0.45 -4.23
C MET A 50 -19.89 -0.22 -4.96
N GLU A 51 -19.69 -0.70 -6.19
CA GLU A 51 -20.69 -1.49 -6.91
C GLU A 51 -20.81 -2.95 -6.39
N GLY A 52 -20.07 -3.32 -5.34
CA GLY A 52 -20.17 -4.63 -4.68
C GLY A 52 -19.33 -5.73 -5.32
N TYR A 53 -18.42 -5.38 -6.23
CA TYR A 53 -17.49 -6.32 -6.85
C TYR A 53 -16.10 -6.27 -6.21
N VAL A 54 -15.39 -7.39 -6.32
CA VAL A 54 -13.96 -7.50 -5.98
C VAL A 54 -13.21 -8.06 -7.19
N SER A 55 -12.28 -7.26 -7.71
CA SER A 55 -11.34 -7.67 -8.75
C SER A 55 -10.05 -8.22 -8.14
N VAL A 56 -9.40 -9.14 -8.87
CA VAL A 56 -8.12 -9.71 -8.46
C VAL A 56 -7.04 -9.38 -9.49
N ILE A 57 -6.01 -8.66 -9.07
CA ILE A 57 -4.81 -8.42 -9.86
C ILE A 57 -3.81 -9.52 -9.48
N ARG A 58 -3.40 -10.33 -10.46
CA ARG A 58 -2.40 -11.40 -10.27
C ARG A 58 -1.07 -11.00 -10.88
N PHE A 59 -0.01 -11.30 -10.16
CA PHE A 59 1.35 -11.18 -10.64
C PHE A 59 1.84 -12.55 -11.13
N SER A 60 2.50 -12.59 -12.28
CA SER A 60 3.19 -13.81 -12.69
C SER A 60 4.35 -14.10 -11.73
N GLU A 61 4.76 -15.36 -11.67
CA GLU A 61 5.92 -15.75 -10.87
C GLU A 61 7.16 -14.91 -11.25
N GLY A 62 7.87 -14.41 -10.24
CA GLY A 62 9.04 -13.54 -10.40
C GLY A 62 8.74 -12.10 -10.85
N ALA A 63 7.48 -11.71 -11.13
CA ALA A 63 7.18 -10.36 -11.63
C ALA A 63 7.53 -9.24 -10.65
N LEU A 64 7.45 -9.52 -9.35
CA LEU A 64 7.80 -8.59 -8.27
C LEU A 64 9.20 -8.85 -7.70
N GLY A 65 9.97 -9.73 -8.34
CA GLY A 65 11.25 -10.24 -7.84
C GLY A 65 11.08 -11.40 -6.86
N GLU A 66 12.13 -11.63 -6.07
CA GLU A 66 12.20 -12.71 -5.09
C GLU A 66 11.63 -12.30 -3.73
N GLU A 67 11.02 -13.26 -3.04
CA GLU A 67 10.48 -13.03 -1.69
C GLU A 67 11.61 -12.70 -0.71
N TYR A 68 11.41 -11.65 0.09
CA TYR A 68 12.36 -11.26 1.12
C TYR A 68 12.22 -12.16 2.35
N VAL A 69 13.19 -13.04 2.56
CA VAL A 69 13.27 -13.99 3.69
C VAL A 69 14.15 -13.51 4.86
N GLY A 70 14.65 -12.28 4.78
CA GLY A 70 15.54 -11.72 5.81
C GLY A 70 14.82 -11.21 7.05
N PRO A 71 15.57 -10.76 8.08
CA PRO A 71 14.97 -10.19 9.29
C PRO A 71 14.21 -8.91 8.97
N LEU A 72 12.94 -8.86 9.35
CA LEU A 72 12.14 -7.63 9.26
C LEU A 72 12.65 -6.60 10.28
N VAL A 73 13.02 -5.42 9.79
CA VAL A 73 13.35 -4.28 10.67
C VAL A 73 12.08 -3.83 11.36
N ARG A 74 11.96 -4.12 12.66
CA ARG A 74 10.90 -3.55 13.50
C ARG A 74 11.32 -2.17 13.94
N LEU A 75 10.85 -1.15 13.23
CA LEU A 75 11.00 0.22 13.68
C LEU A 75 10.15 0.40 14.95
N SER A 76 10.77 0.92 16.00
CA SER A 76 10.03 1.43 17.15
C SER A 76 9.11 2.56 16.67
N PRO A 77 7.86 2.66 17.17
CA PRO A 77 6.98 3.77 16.84
C PRO A 77 7.71 5.10 17.05
N PRO A 78 7.48 6.11 16.19
CA PRO A 78 8.02 7.43 16.43
C PRO A 78 7.51 7.93 17.79
N VAL A 79 8.45 8.26 18.69
CA VAL A 79 8.10 8.90 19.95
C VAL A 79 7.72 10.33 19.63
N PHE A 80 6.43 10.65 19.75
CA PHE A 80 5.99 12.04 19.69
C PHE A 80 6.32 12.71 21.02
N GLU A 81 7.27 13.64 21.04
CA GLU A 81 7.51 14.48 22.22
C GLU A 81 6.30 15.40 22.42
N GLU A 82 5.63 15.30 23.57
CA GLU A 82 4.58 16.25 23.93
C GLU A 82 5.18 17.65 24.15
N PRO A 83 4.53 18.72 23.64
CA PRO A 83 5.01 20.07 23.86
C PRO A 83 5.02 20.41 25.35
N LYS A 84 6.20 20.81 25.87
CA LYS A 84 6.34 21.23 27.27
C LYS A 84 5.43 22.43 27.53
N LYS A 85 4.45 22.28 28.44
CA LYS A 85 3.58 23.38 28.88
C LYS A 85 4.44 24.50 29.47
N GLN A 86 4.59 25.59 28.73
CA GLN A 86 5.24 26.79 29.22
C GLN A 86 4.36 27.42 30.29
N LYS A 87 4.81 27.39 31.56
CA LYS A 87 4.12 28.08 32.66
C LYS A 87 4.15 29.58 32.34
N ARG A 88 2.99 30.18 32.09
CA ARG A 88 2.82 31.64 32.07
C ARG A 88 3.11 32.12 33.49
N GLY A 89 4.21 32.87 33.66
CA GLY A 89 4.52 33.54 34.91
C GLY A 89 3.48 34.62 35.21
N GLU A 90 3.13 34.70 36.49
CA GLU A 90 2.32 35.75 37.13
C GLU A 90 3.03 37.11 37.10
#